data_AF-A0A9J6CKW4-F1
#
_entry.id   AF-A0A9J6CKW4-F1
#
_cell.length_a   1.000
_cell.length_b   1.000
_cell.length_c   1.000
_cell.angle_alpha   90.00
_cell.angle_beta   90.00
_cell.angle_gamma   90.00
#
_symmetry.space_group_name_H-M   'P 1'
#
loop_
_entity.id
_entity.type
_entity.pdbx_description
1 polymer ?
#
loop_
_entity_poly.entity_id
_entity_poly.type
_entity_poly.pdbx_seq_one_letter_code
_entity_poly.pdbx_strand_id
1 'polypeptide(L)'
;MDVNRILCFFRKRVVLSLIFLFSLAYFLLQFNALQLIKINRKFQDDDIEFEEISIKRESPLIWRSLKEYNLTENEICRNSQQGINLIVDERGFICLRDNLKATGCCDIQAEQTHIYFCDTCDANCCEIYENCVSCCLNPDNVPILQKAIAQASDRQKLLFSRVTDQFDLCLSICRSNSNSVVNEHYYKSSKRHCFTKTESSE
;
A
#
# COMPACT_ATOMS: atom_id res chain seq x y z
N MET A 1 -46.74 -50.30 32.80
CA MET A 1 -45.69 -49.36 32.35
C MET A 1 -45.21 -49.84 30.99
N ASP A 2 -45.67 -49.18 29.93
CA ASP A 2 -45.69 -49.74 28.57
C ASP A 2 -44.31 -49.77 27.91
N VAL A 3 -43.86 -51.00 27.61
CA VAL A 3 -42.62 -51.33 26.88
C VAL A 3 -42.50 -50.58 25.54
N ASN A 4 -43.63 -50.25 24.91
CA ASN A 4 -43.69 -49.50 23.65
C ASN A 4 -43.30 -48.01 23.76
N ARG A 5 -43.49 -47.35 24.92
CA ARG A 5 -43.03 -45.98 25.14
C ARG A 5 -41.52 -45.92 25.37
N ILE A 6 -40.96 -46.93 26.04
CA ILE A 6 -39.52 -47.09 26.28
C ILE A 6 -38.80 -47.33 24.94
N LEU A 7 -39.31 -48.20 24.07
CA LEU A 7 -38.73 -48.49 22.75
C LEU A 7 -38.65 -47.26 21.82
N CYS A 8 -39.66 -46.38 21.82
CA CYS A 8 -39.62 -45.14 21.01
C CYS A 8 -38.60 -44.12 21.55
N PHE A 9 -38.51 -44.01 22.88
CA PHE A 9 -37.55 -43.16 23.57
C PHE A 9 -36.10 -43.62 23.34
N PHE A 10 -35.87 -44.93 23.40
CA PHE A 10 -34.59 -45.54 23.04
C PHE A 10 -34.27 -45.33 21.56
N ARG A 11 -35.23 -45.48 20.63
CA ARG A 11 -34.99 -45.22 19.20
C ARG A 11 -34.57 -43.78 18.92
N LYS A 12 -35.23 -42.78 19.51
CA LYS A 12 -34.84 -41.36 19.32
C LYS A 12 -33.50 -41.03 19.96
N ARG A 13 -33.22 -41.56 21.17
CA ARG A 13 -31.93 -41.36 21.84
C ARG A 13 -30.78 -42.06 21.13
N VAL A 14 -30.99 -43.27 20.61
CA VAL A 14 -29.99 -44.00 19.82
C VAL A 14 -29.69 -43.27 18.51
N VAL A 15 -30.71 -42.76 17.80
CA VAL A 15 -30.49 -41.96 16.58
C VAL A 15 -29.70 -40.68 16.88
N LEU A 16 -30.03 -39.96 17.96
CA LEU A 16 -29.29 -38.78 18.38
C LEU A 16 -27.85 -39.12 18.79
N SER A 17 -27.64 -40.22 19.52
CA SER A 17 -26.31 -40.71 19.87
C SER A 17 -25.49 -41.10 18.64
N LEU A 18 -26.11 -41.71 17.63
CA LEU A 18 -25.43 -42.04 16.37
C LEU A 18 -25.04 -40.77 15.60
N ILE A 19 -25.94 -39.81 15.43
CA ILE A 19 -25.65 -38.52 14.77
C ILE A 19 -24.52 -37.81 15.50
N PHE A 20 -24.55 -37.79 16.84
CA PHE A 20 -23.49 -37.18 17.65
C PHE A 20 -22.16 -37.91 17.46
N LEU A 21 -22.13 -39.25 17.47
CA LEU A 21 -20.92 -40.03 17.25
C LEU A 21 -20.34 -39.85 15.84
N PHE A 22 -21.17 -39.80 14.80
CA PHE A 22 -20.72 -39.50 13.44
C PHE A 22 -20.18 -38.08 13.32
N SER A 23 -20.84 -37.11 13.95
CA SER A 23 -20.38 -35.70 13.97
C SER A 23 -19.08 -35.55 14.75
N LEU A 24 -18.94 -36.24 15.89
CA LEU A 24 -17.72 -36.27 16.70
C LEU A 24 -16.59 -36.96 15.94
N ALA A 25 -16.85 -38.09 15.28
CA ALA A 25 -15.86 -38.77 14.45
C ALA A 25 -15.41 -37.89 13.29
N TYR A 26 -16.34 -37.22 12.60
CA TYR A 26 -16.00 -36.24 11.55
C TYR A 26 -15.15 -35.09 12.10
N PHE A 27 -15.52 -34.53 13.26
CA PHE A 27 -14.75 -33.48 13.93
C PHE A 27 -13.35 -33.97 14.31
N LEU A 28 -13.20 -35.18 14.86
CA LEU A 28 -11.90 -35.74 15.23
C LEU A 28 -11.05 -36.05 14.00
N LEU A 29 -11.64 -36.55 12.90
CA LEU A 29 -10.94 -36.75 11.63
C LEU A 29 -10.47 -35.42 11.03
N GLN A 30 -11.32 -34.40 11.02
CA GLN A 30 -10.97 -33.06 10.56
C GLN A 30 -9.97 -32.37 11.48
N PHE A 31 -10.07 -32.54 12.80
CA PHE A 31 -9.13 -31.98 13.76
C PHE A 31 -7.77 -32.66 13.66
N ASN A 32 -7.72 -33.98 13.49
CA ASN A 32 -6.47 -34.71 13.28
C ASN A 32 -5.85 -34.40 11.91
N ALA A 33 -6.66 -34.23 10.86
CA ALA A 33 -6.20 -33.75 9.57
C ALA A 33 -5.68 -32.30 9.66
N LEU A 34 -6.36 -31.43 10.40
CA LEU A 34 -5.95 -30.04 10.63
C LEU A 34 -4.71 -29.96 11.53
N GLN A 35 -4.55 -30.85 12.51
CA GLN A 35 -3.34 -30.95 13.32
C GLN A 35 -2.18 -31.51 12.50
N LEU A 36 -2.39 -32.47 11.60
CA LEU A 36 -1.38 -32.88 10.63
C LEU A 36 -1.01 -31.75 9.66
N ILE A 37 -1.99 -30.99 9.15
CA ILE A 37 -1.74 -29.80 8.31
C ILE A 37 -1.02 -28.70 9.11
N LYS A 38 -1.35 -28.51 10.40
CA LYS A 38 -0.67 -27.57 11.30
C LYS A 38 0.71 -28.06 11.70
N ILE A 39 0.93 -29.35 11.89
CA ILE A 39 2.24 -29.94 12.16
C ILE A 39 3.11 -29.87 10.90
N ASN A 40 2.57 -30.13 9.70
CA ASN A 40 3.29 -29.89 8.44
C ASN A 40 3.57 -28.40 8.23
N ARG A 41 2.63 -27.51 8.58
CA ARG A 41 2.87 -26.07 8.57
C ARG A 41 3.87 -25.63 9.63
N LYS A 42 3.87 -26.23 10.83
CA LYS A 42 4.76 -25.91 11.95
C LYS A 42 6.18 -26.44 11.76
N PHE A 43 6.32 -27.64 11.19
CA PHE A 43 7.61 -28.17 10.72
C PHE A 43 8.17 -27.32 9.57
N GLN A 44 7.32 -26.58 8.85
CA GLN A 44 7.72 -25.55 7.89
C GLN A 44 7.85 -24.14 8.52
N ASP A 45 7.49 -23.95 9.79
CA ASP A 45 7.55 -22.65 10.51
C ASP A 45 8.76 -22.58 11.45
N ASP A 46 9.20 -23.72 12.01
CA ASP A 46 10.33 -23.79 12.97
C ASP A 46 11.72 -23.89 12.29
N ASP A 47 11.77 -24.09 10.96
CA ASP A 47 12.98 -23.91 10.10
C ASP A 47 12.87 -22.67 9.21
N ILE A 48 12.02 -21.69 9.56
CA ILE A 48 12.12 -20.34 8.98
C ILE A 48 13.22 -19.62 9.76
N GLU A 49 14.46 -19.91 9.38
CA GLU A 49 15.41 -18.81 9.19
C GLU A 49 14.61 -17.72 8.45
N PHE A 50 14.59 -16.49 8.96
CA PHE A 50 13.98 -15.36 8.27
C PHE A 50 14.78 -15.14 6.99
N GLU A 51 14.56 -16.03 6.01
CA GLU A 51 14.94 -15.88 4.64
C GLU A 51 14.15 -14.64 4.27
N GLU A 52 14.87 -13.51 4.20
CA GLU A 52 14.40 -12.30 3.58
C GLU A 52 13.59 -12.78 2.37
N ILE A 53 12.26 -12.66 2.44
CA ILE A 53 11.45 -12.81 1.24
C ILE A 53 12.04 -11.72 0.36
N SER A 54 12.92 -12.11 -0.55
CA SER A 54 13.53 -11.19 -1.47
C SER A 54 12.36 -10.79 -2.34
N ILE A 55 11.71 -9.68 -1.96
CA ILE A 55 10.61 -9.09 -2.71
C ILE A 55 11.26 -8.59 -3.99
N LYS A 56 11.46 -9.53 -4.92
CA LYS A 56 12.19 -9.33 -6.15
C LYS A 56 11.18 -8.71 -7.09
N ARG A 57 11.35 -7.41 -7.31
CA ARG A 57 10.55 -6.67 -8.27
C ARG A 57 10.66 -7.37 -9.64
N GLU A 58 9.53 -7.74 -10.24
CA GLU A 58 9.51 -8.48 -11.50
C GLU A 58 9.97 -7.64 -12.70
N SER A 59 9.82 -6.30 -12.62
CA SER A 59 10.20 -5.34 -13.65
C SER A 59 11.04 -4.21 -13.06
N PRO A 60 11.97 -3.56 -13.79
CA PRO A 60 12.65 -2.38 -13.29
C PRO A 60 11.67 -1.21 -13.09
N LEU A 61 11.95 -0.34 -12.11
CA LEU A 61 11.17 0.89 -11.94
C LEU A 61 11.49 1.86 -13.07
N ILE A 62 10.45 2.34 -13.75
CA ILE A 62 10.61 3.29 -14.85
C ILE A 62 10.79 4.69 -14.26
N TRP A 63 12.00 5.22 -14.36
CA TRP A 63 12.34 6.58 -13.95
C TRP A 63 11.99 7.56 -15.07
N ARG A 64 11.38 8.69 -14.71
CA ARG A 64 11.11 9.74 -15.70
C ARG A 64 12.42 10.41 -16.06
N SER A 65 12.78 10.38 -17.34
CA SER A 65 13.86 11.23 -17.85
C SER A 65 13.28 12.55 -18.35
N LEU A 66 14.03 13.64 -18.24
CA LEU A 66 13.68 14.99 -18.75
C LEU A 66 13.28 15.00 -20.25
N LYS A 67 13.47 13.90 -20.96
CA LYS A 67 13.28 13.77 -22.41
C LYS A 67 11.94 13.17 -22.83
N GLU A 68 11.11 12.76 -21.87
CA GLU A 68 9.92 11.95 -22.15
C GLU A 68 8.63 12.69 -21.80
N TYR A 69 8.44 13.84 -22.44
CA TYR A 69 7.13 14.30 -22.86
C TYR A 69 7.35 15.37 -23.92
N ASN A 70 7.03 15.01 -25.16
CA ASN A 70 6.47 16.03 -26.02
C ASN A 70 5.25 16.57 -25.25
N LEU A 71 5.18 17.87 -25.01
CA LEU A 71 4.02 18.55 -24.41
C LEU A 71 2.83 18.49 -25.38
N THR A 72 2.51 17.30 -25.90
CA THR A 72 1.45 17.09 -26.86
C THR A 72 0.12 17.14 -26.13
N GLU A 73 -0.70 18.11 -26.51
CA GLU A 73 -2.02 18.40 -25.92
C GLU A 73 -3.01 17.23 -25.97
N ASN A 74 -2.69 16.17 -26.74
CA ASN A 74 -3.53 14.98 -26.94
C ASN A 74 -3.22 13.80 -26.02
N GLU A 75 -2.30 13.94 -25.06
CA GLU A 75 -2.06 12.87 -24.08
C GLU A 75 -3.11 12.90 -22.96
N ILE A 76 -3.58 11.72 -22.59
CA ILE A 76 -4.42 11.50 -21.41
C ILE A 76 -3.47 11.35 -20.23
N CYS A 77 -3.64 12.16 -19.18
CA CYS A 77 -2.80 12.06 -17.99
C CYS A 77 -3.49 11.31 -16.86
N ARG A 78 -2.73 10.49 -16.13
CA ARG A 78 -3.06 10.15 -14.74
C ARG A 78 -2.81 11.36 -13.84
N ASN A 79 -3.52 11.43 -12.72
CA ASN A 79 -3.36 12.47 -11.72
C ASN A 79 -3.61 11.94 -10.30
N SER A 80 -3.35 12.77 -9.30
CA SER A 80 -3.46 12.39 -7.88
C SER A 80 -4.89 12.09 -7.42
N GLN A 81 -5.93 12.53 -8.16
CA GLN A 81 -7.39 12.42 -7.92
C GLN A 81 -7.93 12.96 -6.58
N GLN A 82 -7.17 12.83 -5.51
CA GLN A 82 -7.57 12.99 -4.10
C GLN A 82 -7.59 14.43 -3.62
N GLY A 83 -6.88 15.35 -4.27
CA GLY A 83 -6.77 16.73 -3.81
C GLY A 83 -8.04 17.54 -4.07
N ILE A 84 -8.54 18.22 -3.04
CA ILE A 84 -9.77 19.03 -3.12
C ILE A 84 -9.54 20.28 -3.98
N ASN A 85 -8.45 21.01 -3.70
CA ASN A 85 -8.13 22.27 -4.38
C ASN A 85 -7.00 22.15 -5.39
N LEU A 86 -5.98 21.35 -5.07
CA LEU A 86 -4.80 21.14 -5.91
C LEU A 86 -4.83 19.73 -6.49
N ILE A 87 -4.30 19.57 -7.70
CA ILE A 87 -4.10 18.28 -8.35
C ILE A 87 -2.71 18.26 -8.96
N VAL A 88 -2.06 17.09 -8.90
CA VAL A 88 -0.82 16.83 -9.63
C VAL A 88 -1.07 15.80 -10.70
N ASP A 89 -0.66 16.11 -11.93
CA ASP A 89 -0.67 15.15 -13.02
C ASP A 89 0.62 14.32 -13.08
N GLU A 90 0.60 13.23 -13.85
CA GLU A 90 1.74 12.34 -13.94
C GLU A 90 2.98 12.99 -14.54
N ARG A 91 2.84 14.12 -15.23
CA ARG A 91 3.95 14.90 -15.81
C ARG A 91 4.67 15.74 -14.75
N GLY A 92 4.10 15.85 -13.56
CA GLY A 92 4.63 16.63 -12.45
C GLY A 92 4.14 18.08 -12.40
N PHE A 93 3.16 18.44 -13.24
CA PHE A 93 2.48 19.72 -13.10
C PHE A 93 1.50 19.66 -11.95
N ILE A 94 1.54 20.67 -11.11
CA ILE A 94 0.56 20.95 -10.07
C ILE A 94 -0.28 22.14 -10.49
N CYS A 95 -1.60 22.03 -10.38
CA CYS A 95 -2.53 23.08 -10.73
C CYS A 95 -3.74 23.08 -9.78
N LEU A 96 -4.48 24.18 -9.77
CA LEU A 96 -5.83 24.16 -9.21
C LEU A 96 -6.70 23.16 -9.96
N ARG A 97 -7.66 22.57 -9.25
CA ARG A 97 -8.64 21.63 -9.82
C ARG A 97 -9.44 22.24 -10.98
N ASP A 98 -9.69 23.55 -10.94
CA ASP A 98 -10.38 24.30 -12.01
C ASP A 98 -9.56 24.42 -13.29
N ASN A 99 -8.22 24.29 -13.19
CA ASN A 99 -7.29 24.33 -14.32
C ASN A 99 -6.97 22.92 -14.86
N LEU A 100 -7.70 21.89 -14.41
CA LEU A 100 -7.57 20.53 -14.90
C LEU A 100 -8.34 20.36 -16.22
N LYS A 101 -7.66 19.96 -17.29
CA LYS A 101 -8.30 19.65 -18.57
C LYS A 101 -9.10 18.35 -18.50
N ALA A 102 -10.05 18.19 -19.41
CA ALA A 102 -10.82 16.95 -19.56
C ALA A 102 -9.94 15.71 -19.85
N THR A 103 -8.72 15.91 -20.35
CA THR A 103 -7.71 14.86 -20.55
C THR A 103 -7.11 14.33 -19.24
N GLY A 104 -7.43 14.94 -18.09
CA GLY A 104 -6.84 14.61 -16.80
C GLY A 104 -5.50 15.29 -16.51
N CYS A 105 -5.02 16.11 -17.45
CA CYS A 105 -3.77 16.86 -17.38
C CYS A 105 -3.99 18.30 -16.88
N CYS A 106 -3.00 18.87 -16.19
CA CYS A 106 -3.03 20.30 -15.86
C CYS A 106 -2.85 21.19 -17.10
N ASP A 107 -3.53 22.34 -17.13
CA ASP A 107 -3.31 23.35 -18.14
C ASP A 107 -2.01 24.14 -17.91
N ILE A 108 -1.06 23.97 -18.82
CA ILE A 108 0.27 24.59 -18.74
C ILE A 108 0.19 26.11 -18.98
N GLN A 109 -0.86 26.59 -19.63
CA GLN A 109 -1.06 28.02 -19.91
C GLN A 109 -1.69 28.79 -18.73
N ALA A 110 -2.18 28.08 -17.71
CA ALA A 110 -2.78 28.72 -16.55
C ALA A 110 -1.70 29.26 -15.58
N GLU A 111 -1.88 30.48 -15.07
CA GLU A 111 -0.88 31.18 -14.25
C GLU A 111 -0.50 30.45 -12.94
N GLN A 112 -1.41 29.65 -12.39
CA GLN A 112 -1.22 28.91 -11.13
C GLN A 112 -0.80 27.46 -11.35
N THR A 113 -0.32 27.14 -12.55
CA THR A 113 0.25 25.83 -12.85
C THR A 113 1.76 25.89 -12.69
N HIS A 114 2.29 25.03 -11.84
CA HIS A 114 3.73 24.93 -11.59
C HIS A 114 4.22 23.52 -11.92
N ILE A 115 5.50 23.36 -12.25
CA ILE A 115 6.12 22.06 -12.49
C ILE A 115 7.11 21.77 -11.37
N TYR A 116 7.12 20.53 -10.88
CA TYR A 116 8.06 20.05 -9.86
C TYR A 116 8.15 20.98 -8.64
N PHE A 117 7.00 21.42 -8.13
CA PHE A 117 6.90 22.47 -7.14
C PHE A 117 7.41 22.02 -5.76
N CYS A 118 8.59 22.52 -5.36
CA CYS A 118 9.25 22.17 -4.10
C CYS A 118 9.32 23.31 -3.07
N ASP A 119 8.90 24.54 -3.40
CA ASP A 119 9.20 25.76 -2.61
C ASP A 119 8.68 25.72 -1.16
N THR A 120 7.55 25.03 -0.94
CA THR A 120 6.94 24.89 0.40
C THR A 120 7.49 23.69 1.20
N CYS A 121 8.35 22.89 0.58
CA CYS A 121 8.90 21.67 1.16
C CYS A 121 10.22 21.97 1.86
N ASP A 122 10.51 21.20 2.92
CA ASP A 122 11.74 21.31 3.69
C ASP A 122 12.18 19.92 4.11
N ALA A 123 13.49 19.66 4.02
CA ALA A 123 14.06 18.33 4.20
C ALA A 123 13.29 17.22 3.41
N ASN A 124 12.80 17.55 2.20
CA ASN A 124 11.98 16.66 1.35
C ASN A 124 10.62 16.24 1.95
N CYS A 125 10.13 17.03 2.91
CA CYS A 125 8.81 16.91 3.52
C CYS A 125 7.98 18.17 3.23
N CYS A 126 6.71 17.99 2.91
CA CYS A 126 5.78 19.05 2.57
C CYS A 126 4.54 18.96 3.46
N GLU A 127 3.87 20.09 3.65
CA GLU A 127 2.59 20.15 4.37
C GLU A 127 1.42 19.66 3.50
N ILE A 128 1.50 19.93 2.20
CA ILE A 128 0.49 19.56 1.20
C ILE A 128 0.98 18.31 0.45
N TYR A 129 0.10 17.31 0.31
CA TYR A 129 0.39 16.05 -0.36
C TYR A 129 0.79 16.27 -1.83
N GLU A 130 0.02 17.08 -2.55
CA GLU A 130 0.24 17.42 -3.94
C GLU A 130 1.62 18.07 -4.14
N ASN A 131 2.04 18.99 -3.26
CA ASN A 131 3.38 19.57 -3.35
C ASN A 131 4.47 18.51 -3.17
N CYS A 132 4.29 17.54 -2.27
CA CYS A 132 5.22 16.41 -2.13
C CYS A 132 5.30 15.58 -3.41
N VAL A 133 4.16 15.24 -4.02
CA VAL A 133 4.13 14.42 -5.24
C VAL A 133 4.80 15.16 -6.40
N SER A 134 4.47 16.44 -6.60
CA SER A 134 5.09 17.26 -7.66
C SER A 134 6.60 17.38 -7.45
N CYS A 135 7.06 17.72 -6.24
CA CYS A 135 8.48 17.81 -5.92
C CYS A 135 9.21 16.46 -6.10
N CYS A 136 8.61 15.36 -5.66
CA CYS A 136 9.15 14.00 -5.81
C CYS A 136 9.37 13.59 -7.27
N LEU A 137 8.52 14.08 -8.18
CA LEU A 137 8.63 13.81 -9.62
C LEU A 137 9.80 14.55 -10.29
N ASN A 138 10.44 15.49 -9.60
CA ASN A 138 11.62 16.17 -10.13
C ASN A 138 12.72 15.13 -10.47
N PRO A 139 13.25 15.12 -11.71
CA PRO A 139 14.37 14.27 -12.11
C PRO A 139 15.61 14.38 -11.21
N ASP A 140 15.84 15.55 -10.61
CA ASP A 140 16.96 15.77 -9.69
C ASP A 140 16.83 14.95 -8.39
N ASN A 141 15.62 14.52 -8.04
CA ASN A 141 15.34 13.73 -6.83
C ASN A 141 15.48 12.22 -7.04
N VAL A 142 15.72 11.74 -8.27
CA VAL A 142 15.89 10.31 -8.58
C VAL A 142 16.96 9.64 -7.71
N PRO A 143 18.16 10.22 -7.47
CA PRO A 143 19.16 9.60 -6.61
C PRO A 143 18.70 9.41 -5.16
N ILE A 144 17.94 10.38 -4.64
CA ILE A 144 17.40 10.34 -3.27
C ILE A 144 16.31 9.26 -3.18
N LEU A 145 15.45 9.14 -4.20
CA LEU A 145 14.42 8.11 -4.27
C LEU A 145 15.02 6.70 -4.34
N GLN A 146 16.09 6.51 -5.10
CA GLN A 146 16.82 5.23 -5.14
C GLN A 146 17.35 4.85 -3.75
N LYS A 147 17.95 5.81 -3.03
CA LYS A 147 18.38 5.62 -1.64
C LYS A 147 17.20 5.29 -0.72
N ALA A 148 16.08 5.99 -0.86
CA ALA A 148 14.88 5.77 -0.06
C ALA A 148 14.27 4.37 -0.29
N ILE A 149 14.27 3.86 -1.53
CA ILE A 149 13.85 2.50 -1.86
C ILE A 149 14.81 1.48 -1.23
N ALA A 150 16.12 1.70 -1.33
CA ALA A 150 17.13 0.80 -0.76
C ALA A 150 17.04 0.72 0.77
N GLN A 151 16.69 1.83 1.43
CA GLN A 151 16.56 1.96 2.89
C GLN A 151 15.12 1.73 3.41
N ALA A 152 14.21 1.28 2.55
CA ALA A 152 12.81 1.06 2.89
C ALA A 152 12.65 -0.10 3.90
N SER A 153 11.66 0.00 4.80
CA SER A 153 11.27 -1.15 5.64
C SER A 153 10.63 -2.25 4.80
N ASP A 154 10.52 -3.47 5.31
CA ASP A 154 9.98 -4.59 4.53
C ASP A 154 8.53 -4.36 4.07
N ARG A 155 7.74 -3.69 4.92
CA ARG A 155 6.40 -3.23 4.55
C ARG A 155 6.44 -2.24 3.37
N GLN A 156 7.38 -1.31 3.36
CA GLN A 156 7.55 -0.34 2.28
C GLN A 156 8.07 -1.01 1.01
N LYS A 157 9.01 -1.96 1.11
CA LYS A 157 9.49 -2.76 -0.03
C LYS A 157 8.34 -3.52 -0.71
N LEU A 158 7.40 -4.08 0.06
CA LEU A 158 6.20 -4.72 -0.49
C LEU A 158 5.27 -3.75 -1.23
N LEU A 159 5.19 -2.49 -0.79
CA LEU A 159 4.42 -1.47 -1.50
C LEU A 159 5.14 -1.04 -2.78
N PHE A 160 6.44 -0.78 -2.70
CA PHE A 160 7.28 -0.35 -3.82
C PHE A 160 7.54 -1.46 -4.85
N SER A 161 7.30 -2.72 -4.53
CA SER A 161 7.36 -3.78 -5.54
C SER A 161 6.16 -3.77 -6.50
N ARG A 162 5.06 -3.12 -6.13
CA ARG A 162 3.82 -3.04 -6.93
C ARG A 162 3.72 -1.80 -7.81
N VAL A 163 4.48 -0.74 -7.50
CA VAL A 163 4.44 0.52 -8.28
C VAL A 163 5.10 0.30 -9.63
N THR A 164 4.61 0.89 -10.72
CA THR A 164 5.19 0.64 -12.05
C THR A 164 6.27 1.65 -12.42
N ASP A 165 6.00 2.92 -12.14
CA ASP A 165 6.81 4.05 -12.54
C ASP A 165 7.09 5.03 -11.39
N GLN A 166 7.83 6.09 -11.68
CA GLN A 166 8.14 7.14 -10.70
C GLN A 166 6.88 7.85 -10.18
N PHE A 167 5.83 7.99 -10.99
CA PHE A 167 4.58 8.62 -10.54
C PHE A 167 3.86 7.80 -9.48
N ASP A 168 3.65 6.50 -9.72
CA ASP A 168 3.06 5.58 -8.75
C ASP A 168 3.90 5.51 -7.45
N LEU A 169 5.23 5.55 -7.59
CA LEU A 169 6.14 5.62 -6.45
C LEU A 169 5.93 6.90 -5.64
N CYS A 170 5.90 8.07 -6.29
CA CYS A 170 5.70 9.35 -5.64
C CYS A 170 4.33 9.44 -4.95
N LEU A 171 3.26 8.95 -5.61
CA LEU A 171 1.94 8.84 -5.01
C LEU A 171 1.95 7.98 -3.74
N SER A 172 2.73 6.90 -3.74
CA SER A 172 2.80 5.95 -2.63
C SER A 172 3.69 6.45 -1.48
N ILE A 173 4.86 7.00 -1.79
CA ILE A 173 5.85 7.41 -0.79
C ILE A 173 5.44 8.70 -0.07
N CYS A 174 4.80 9.65 -0.76
CA CYS A 174 4.33 10.91 -0.20
C CYS A 174 3.08 10.77 0.68
N ARG A 175 2.40 9.61 0.67
CA ARG A 175 1.30 9.36 1.61
C ARG A 175 1.85 9.34 3.03
N SER A 176 1.09 9.91 3.96
CA SER A 176 1.48 10.11 5.35
C SER A 176 2.11 8.84 5.92
N ASN A 177 3.41 8.91 6.18
CA ASN A 177 4.16 7.76 6.66
C ASN A 177 4.06 7.66 8.19
N SER A 178 4.26 6.46 8.74
CA SER A 178 4.29 6.27 10.20
C SER A 178 5.37 7.11 10.88
N ASN A 179 6.42 7.52 10.15
CA ASN A 179 7.51 8.34 10.68
C ASN A 179 7.07 9.78 10.96
N SER A 180 6.01 10.27 10.30
CA SER A 180 5.44 11.59 10.51
C SER A 180 4.54 11.65 11.75
N VAL A 181 4.30 10.52 12.42
CA VAL A 181 3.39 10.40 13.57
C VAL A 181 4.17 10.04 14.84
N VAL A 182 3.80 10.66 15.96
CA VAL A 182 4.21 10.41 17.35
C VAL A 182 3.04 9.75 18.06
N ASN A 183 3.32 8.65 18.78
CA ASN A 183 2.32 7.92 19.57
C ASN A 183 1.03 7.62 18.80
N GLU A 184 1.15 7.24 17.53
CA GLU A 184 0.05 6.83 16.62
C GLU A 184 -1.06 7.87 16.38
N HIS A 185 -1.01 9.04 17.03
CA HIS A 185 -2.12 10.01 17.04
C HIS A 185 -1.72 11.46 16.76
N TYR A 186 -0.45 11.84 16.86
CA TYR A 186 0.00 13.23 16.68
C TYR A 186 1.01 13.33 15.56
N TYR A 187 0.90 14.32 14.67
CA TYR A 187 1.96 14.53 13.68
C TYR A 187 3.19 15.22 14.32
N LYS A 188 4.41 14.80 13.96
CA LYS A 188 5.68 15.40 14.39
C LYS A 188 5.82 16.85 13.98
N SER A 189 5.24 17.20 12.84
CA SER A 189 5.33 18.51 12.20
C SER A 189 4.09 18.71 11.32
N SER A 190 3.80 19.96 10.94
CA SER A 190 2.83 20.26 9.87
C SER A 190 3.26 19.62 8.54
N LYS A 191 4.57 19.47 8.31
CA LYS A 191 5.15 18.84 7.10
C LYS A 191 5.17 17.32 7.23
N ARG A 192 4.04 16.69 6.93
CA ARG A 192 3.79 15.25 7.13
C ARG A 192 3.95 14.38 5.88
N HIS A 193 4.07 14.99 4.70
CA HIS A 193 4.19 14.26 3.42
C HIS A 193 5.65 14.28 2.98
N CYS A 194 6.33 13.15 3.05
CA CYS A 194 7.77 13.08 2.77
C CYS A 194 8.07 11.98 1.77
N PHE A 195 9.00 12.23 0.84
CA PHE A 195 9.48 11.20 -0.09
C PHE A 195 10.86 10.62 0.26
N THR A 196 11.42 11.02 1.40
CA THR A 196 12.60 10.40 2.01
C THR A 196 12.40 10.22 3.51
N LYS A 197 13.25 9.43 4.15
CA LYS A 197 13.35 9.44 5.62
C LYS A 197 14.06 10.74 6.02
N THR A 198 13.38 11.59 6.77
CA THR A 198 14.07 12.57 7.61
C THR A 198 14.88 11.78 8.62
N GLU A 199 16.21 11.89 8.58
CA GLU A 199 17.02 11.56 9.75
C GLU A 199 16.45 12.42 10.87
N SER A 200 15.95 11.77 11.92
CA SER A 200 15.56 12.46 13.13
C SER A 200 16.80 13.21 13.60
N SER A 201 16.83 14.52 13.40
CA SER A 201 17.77 15.41 14.04
C SER A 201 17.60 15.22 15.53
N GLU A 202 18.56 14.51 16.11
CA GLU A 202 18.86 14.48 17.54
C GLU A 202 19.30 15.87 18.00
#